data_AF-A0A521UXW5-F1
#
_entry.id   AF-A0A521UXW5-F1
#
_cell.length_a   1.000
_cell.length_b   1.000
_cell.length_c   1.000
_cell.angle_alpha   90.00
_cell.angle_beta   90.00
_cell.angle_gamma   90.00
#
_symmetry.space_group_name_H-M   'P 1'
#
loop_
_entity.id
_entity.type
_entity.pdbx_description
1 polymer ?
#
loop_
_entity_poly.entity_id
_entity_poly.type
_entity_poly.pdbx_seq_one_letter_code
_entity_poly.pdbx_strand_id
1 'polypeptide(L)'
;MPSRCHDALNRLLRVIPFSTRALLACVVHWVKWSGSTGHLCLDDVVVEKAFAKKLPWAGWTYSFAKKRKVYGLHIVVLLCCSANERWRIPVAFRLWRPKRSCAIHDYRTKLQLAERMVKDVIALGLVVRYIVFDTHYTAGWFTKMLGRLRLVWVGTLPPRTTVIWRGKKYSATDPGIVKRRHKYRERARLDKMPAELNL
;
A
#
# COMPACT_ATOMS: atom_id res chain seq x y z
N MET A 1 16.59 30.51 -10.61
CA MET A 1 15.51 30.48 -11.62
C MET A 1 14.59 29.27 -11.43
N PRO A 2 13.63 29.29 -10.48
CA PRO A 2 12.66 28.19 -10.29
C PRO A 2 11.35 28.37 -11.08
N SER A 3 11.01 29.59 -11.48
CA SER A 3 9.76 29.91 -12.17
C SER A 3 9.72 29.39 -13.61
N ARG A 4 10.82 29.55 -14.36
CA ARG A 4 10.89 29.10 -15.77
C ARG A 4 10.75 27.58 -15.93
N CYS A 5 11.30 26.78 -15.02
CA CYS A 5 11.20 25.32 -15.09
C CYS A 5 9.80 24.80 -14.68
N HIS A 6 9.16 25.44 -13.69
CA HIS A 6 7.78 25.13 -13.33
C HIS A 6 6.81 25.36 -14.50
N ASP A 7 6.94 26.49 -15.19
CA ASP A 7 6.08 26.83 -16.31
C ASP A 7 6.38 25.97 -17.55
N ALA A 8 7.63 25.55 -17.73
CA ALA A 8 8.00 24.58 -18.76
C ALA A 8 7.36 23.21 -18.50
N LEU A 9 7.40 22.70 -17.27
CA LEU A 9 6.76 21.43 -16.91
C LEU A 9 5.23 21.49 -17.08
N ASN A 10 4.59 22.57 -16.65
CA ASN A 10 3.15 22.76 -16.85
C ASN A 10 2.77 22.82 -18.33
N ARG A 11 3.60 23.45 -19.17
CA ARG A 11 3.40 23.45 -20.63
C ARG A 11 3.60 22.05 -21.21
N LEU A 12 4.65 21.34 -20.81
CA LEU A 12 4.91 19.97 -21.24
C LEU A 12 3.73 19.03 -20.93
N LEU A 13 3.22 19.09 -19.70
CA LEU A 13 2.08 18.27 -19.25
C LEU A 13 0.76 18.62 -19.94
N ARG A 14 0.64 19.80 -20.56
CA ARG A 14 -0.53 20.20 -21.35
C ARG A 14 -0.45 19.74 -22.80
N VAL A 15 0.75 19.56 -23.35
CA VAL A 15 0.96 19.25 -24.77
C VAL A 15 1.20 17.75 -25.00
N ILE A 16 1.78 17.05 -24.03
CA ILE A 16 2.01 15.61 -24.12
C ILE A 16 0.83 14.85 -23.48
N PRO A 17 0.33 13.77 -24.10
CA PRO A 17 -0.60 12.85 -23.46
C PRO A 17 0.12 12.08 -22.33
N PHE A 18 0.32 12.75 -21.19
CA PHE A 18 1.07 12.21 -20.07
C PHE A 18 0.21 11.26 -19.25
N SER A 19 0.42 9.96 -19.43
CA SER A 19 -0.22 8.94 -18.61
C SER A 19 0.58 8.69 -17.34
N THR A 20 0.02 9.06 -16.18
CA THR A 20 0.60 8.70 -14.88
C THR A 20 0.79 7.18 -14.74
N ARG A 21 -0.07 6.38 -15.40
CA ARG A 21 0.06 4.92 -15.41
C ARG A 21 1.30 4.48 -16.20
N ALA A 22 1.59 5.11 -17.33
CA ALA A 22 2.79 4.83 -18.12
C ALA A 22 4.06 5.24 -17.35
N LEU A 23 4.06 6.41 -16.70
CA LEU A 23 5.16 6.83 -15.83
C LEU A 23 5.42 5.78 -14.73
N LEU A 24 4.37 5.36 -14.02
CA LEU A 24 4.51 4.39 -12.95
C LEU A 24 4.94 3.01 -13.47
N ALA A 25 4.53 2.63 -14.68
CA ALA A 25 5.04 1.42 -15.33
C ALA A 25 6.56 1.52 -15.57
N CYS A 26 7.08 2.67 -16.02
CA CYS A 26 8.52 2.89 -16.13
C CYS A 26 9.23 2.75 -14.77
N VAL A 27 8.63 3.26 -13.69
CA VAL A 27 9.17 3.08 -12.33
C VAL A 27 9.19 1.60 -11.93
N VAL A 28 8.12 0.85 -12.22
CA VAL A 28 8.07 -0.60 -11.98
C VAL A 28 9.16 -1.33 -12.78
N HIS A 29 9.36 -0.98 -14.04
CA HIS A 29 10.43 -1.54 -14.87
C HIS A 29 11.82 -1.24 -14.31
N TRP A 30 12.05 -0.02 -13.84
CA TRP A 30 13.31 0.35 -13.18
C TRP A 30 13.53 -0.44 -11.88
N VAL A 31 12.49 -0.61 -11.06
CA VAL A 31 12.56 -1.45 -9.85
C VAL A 31 12.93 -2.88 -10.21
N LYS A 32 12.33 -3.46 -11.26
CA LYS A 32 12.67 -4.81 -11.73
C LYS A 32 14.12 -4.89 -12.20
N TRP A 33 14.58 -3.90 -12.95
CA TRP A 33 15.96 -3.82 -13.44
C TRP A 33 16.98 -3.74 -12.30
N SER A 34 16.63 -3.10 -11.18
CA SER A 34 17.51 -3.04 -10.00
C SER A 34 17.80 -4.40 -9.32
N GLY A 35 17.13 -5.48 -9.73
CA GLY A 35 17.36 -6.84 -9.25
C GLY A 35 16.99 -7.11 -7.78
N SER A 36 16.48 -6.10 -7.07
CA SER A 36 16.20 -6.19 -5.64
C SER A 36 14.78 -6.71 -5.36
N THR A 37 14.65 -7.93 -4.84
CA THR A 37 13.34 -8.49 -4.44
C THR A 37 12.89 -7.96 -3.09
N GLY A 38 12.06 -6.92 -3.13
CA GLY A 38 11.53 -6.21 -1.98
C GLY A 38 10.19 -6.72 -1.43
N HIS A 39 9.51 -5.84 -0.71
CA HIS A 39 8.12 -6.00 -0.30
C HIS A 39 7.29 -4.78 -0.70
N LEU A 40 5.96 -4.90 -0.69
CA LEU A 40 5.06 -3.78 -0.93
C LEU A 40 4.55 -3.22 0.39
N CYS A 41 4.43 -1.89 0.49
CA CYS A 41 3.70 -1.21 1.56
C CYS A 41 2.50 -0.49 0.96
N LEU A 42 1.31 -0.83 1.42
CA LEU A 42 0.06 -0.18 1.05
C LEU A 42 -0.40 0.71 2.21
N ASP A 43 -0.61 1.97 1.90
CA ASP A 43 -1.02 2.99 2.86
C ASP A 43 -1.86 4.07 2.18
N ASP A 44 -2.42 4.99 2.94
CA ASP A 44 -2.99 6.21 2.42
C ASP A 44 -2.59 7.46 3.20
N VAL A 45 -2.43 8.55 2.46
CA VAL A 45 -2.06 9.85 3.01
C VAL A 45 -3.13 10.88 2.72
N VAL A 46 -3.39 11.73 3.72
CA VAL A 46 -4.21 12.93 3.57
C VAL A 46 -3.29 14.09 3.23
N VAL A 47 -3.47 14.65 2.04
CA VAL A 47 -2.81 15.91 1.67
C VAL A 47 -3.78 17.06 1.91
N GLU A 48 -3.46 17.88 2.90
CA GLU A 48 -4.26 19.05 3.23
C GLU A 48 -4.22 20.09 2.11
N LYS A 49 -5.40 20.63 1.80
CA LYS A 49 -5.61 21.62 0.75
C LYS A 49 -6.64 22.65 1.20
N ALA A 50 -6.39 23.29 2.34
CA ALA A 50 -7.34 24.18 3.02
C ALA A 50 -8.01 25.23 2.10
N PHE A 51 -7.28 25.74 1.11
CA PHE A 51 -7.74 26.78 0.19
C PHE A 51 -8.27 26.25 -1.16
N ALA A 52 -8.13 24.95 -1.45
CA ALA A 52 -8.44 24.40 -2.77
C ALA A 52 -9.90 23.88 -2.86
N LYS A 53 -10.87 24.71 -2.46
CA LYS A 53 -12.30 24.35 -2.38
C LYS A 53 -12.93 23.99 -3.74
N LYS A 54 -12.29 24.39 -4.85
CA LYS A 54 -12.72 24.08 -6.22
C LYS A 54 -12.28 22.68 -6.70
N LEU A 55 -11.48 21.95 -5.93
CA LEU A 55 -11.05 20.60 -6.32
C LEU A 55 -12.19 19.59 -6.05
N PRO A 56 -12.81 19.00 -7.08
CA PRO A 56 -13.94 18.08 -6.87
C PRO A 56 -13.54 16.80 -6.13
N TRP A 57 -12.25 16.50 -6.07
CA TRP A 57 -11.64 15.32 -5.45
C TRP A 57 -11.14 15.59 -4.02
N ALA A 58 -11.27 16.83 -3.53
CA ALA A 58 -11.01 17.18 -2.15
C ALA A 58 -12.31 17.18 -1.32
N GLY A 59 -12.17 16.94 -0.03
CA GLY A 59 -13.29 16.92 0.91
C GLY A 59 -12.85 17.03 2.36
N TRP A 60 -13.83 17.15 3.24
CA TRP A 60 -13.58 17.09 4.68
C TRP A 60 -13.28 15.65 5.08
N THR A 61 -12.15 15.48 5.77
CA THR A 61 -11.73 14.19 6.33
C THR A 61 -11.19 14.37 7.73
N TYR A 62 -11.34 13.36 8.57
CA TYR A 62 -10.64 13.33 9.85
C TYR A 62 -9.15 13.02 9.60
N SER A 63 -8.25 13.81 10.17
CA SER A 63 -6.81 13.54 10.21
C SER A 63 -6.48 13.02 11.60
N PHE A 64 -6.05 11.76 11.68
CA PHE A 64 -5.60 11.16 12.94
C PHE A 64 -4.33 11.84 13.46
N ALA A 65 -3.41 12.22 12.57
CA ALA A 65 -2.18 12.94 12.93
C ALA A 65 -2.47 14.28 13.63
N LYS A 66 -3.49 15.02 13.16
CA LYS A 66 -3.89 16.32 13.75
C LYS A 66 -5.06 16.25 14.72
N LYS A 67 -5.61 15.05 14.94
CA LYS A 67 -6.81 14.79 15.76
C LYS A 67 -8.00 15.72 15.44
N ARG A 68 -8.15 16.14 14.18
CA ARG A 68 -9.21 17.09 13.75
C ARG A 68 -9.66 16.86 12.32
N LYS A 69 -10.81 17.43 11.95
CA LYS A 69 -11.25 17.49 10.55
C LYS A 69 -10.40 18.49 9.77
N VAL A 70 -9.91 18.06 8.61
CA VAL A 70 -9.14 18.86 7.66
C VAL A 70 -9.78 18.75 6.28
N TYR A 71 -9.65 19.81 5.49
CA TYR A 71 -10.06 19.78 4.09
C TYR A 71 -8.87 19.41 3.22
N GLY A 72 -8.99 18.32 2.47
CA GLY A 72 -7.88 17.77 1.71
C GLY A 72 -8.29 16.64 0.79
N LEU A 73 -7.30 16.01 0.18
CA LEU A 73 -7.47 14.86 -0.71
C LEU A 73 -6.78 13.64 -0.10
N HIS A 74 -7.32 12.46 -0.43
CA HIS A 74 -6.74 11.18 -0.02
C HIS A 74 -5.98 10.57 -1.19
N ILE A 75 -4.74 10.16 -0.94
CA ILE A 75 -3.93 9.42 -1.89
C ILE A 75 -3.70 8.03 -1.31
N VAL A 76 -4.24 7.01 -1.97
CA VAL A 76 -3.88 5.62 -1.68
C VAL A 76 -2.58 5.34 -2.43
N VAL A 77 -1.55 4.86 -1.73
CA VAL A 77 -0.21 4.66 -2.28
C VAL A 77 0.25 3.23 -2.06
N LEU A 78 0.92 2.69 -3.08
CA LEU A 78 1.61 1.41 -3.04
C LEU A 78 3.10 1.68 -3.27
N LEU A 79 3.88 1.50 -2.21
CA LEU A 79 5.32 1.65 -2.20
C LEU A 79 5.98 0.29 -2.40
N CYS A 80 7.04 0.21 -3.19
CA CYS A 80 7.96 -0.90 -3.18
C CYS A 80 9.15 -0.52 -2.29
N CYS A 81 9.45 -1.39 -1.32
CA CYS A 81 10.56 -1.24 -0.39
C CYS A 81 11.61 -2.29 -0.73
N SER A 82 12.86 -1.87 -0.88
CA SER A 82 13.98 -2.78 -1.18
C SER A 82 14.18 -3.83 -0.09
N ALA A 83 14.82 -4.95 -0.45
CA ALA A 83 15.11 -6.03 0.50
C ALA A 83 15.95 -5.58 1.71
N ASN A 84 16.81 -4.58 1.50
CA ASN A 84 17.69 -3.97 2.51
C ASN A 84 17.13 -2.65 3.08
N GLU A 85 15.86 -2.32 2.79
CA GLU A 85 15.15 -1.13 3.25
C GLU A 85 15.80 0.24 2.90
N ARG A 86 16.82 0.26 2.03
CA ARG A 86 17.52 1.50 1.62
C ARG A 86 16.63 2.47 0.85
N TRP A 87 15.66 1.97 0.11
CA TRP A 87 14.74 2.82 -0.64
C TRP A 87 13.30 2.35 -0.56
N ARG A 88 12.39 3.32 -0.69
CA ARG A 88 10.94 3.14 -0.72
C ARG A 88 10.40 4.00 -1.85
N ILE A 89 9.90 3.35 -2.89
CA ILE A 89 9.55 4.04 -4.14
C ILE A 89 8.08 3.77 -4.46
N PRO A 90 7.27 4.82 -4.73
CA PRO A 90 5.90 4.64 -5.18
C PRO A 90 5.86 3.92 -6.53
N VAL A 91 5.27 2.72 -6.53
CA VAL A 91 5.05 1.92 -7.74
C VAL A 91 3.62 2.04 -8.25
N ALA A 92 2.70 2.47 -7.39
CA ALA A 92 1.38 2.94 -7.80
C ALA A 92 0.80 3.94 -6.80
N PHE A 93 -0.07 4.83 -7.27
CA PHE A 93 -0.96 5.60 -6.40
C PHE A 93 -2.28 5.88 -7.10
N ARG A 94 -3.34 6.11 -6.31
CA ARG A 94 -4.66 6.53 -6.81
C ARG A 94 -5.25 7.58 -5.89
N LEU A 95 -5.92 8.55 -6.50
CA LEU A 95 -6.68 9.58 -5.80
C LEU A 95 -8.03 9.00 -5.41
N TRP A 96 -8.33 8.99 -4.12
CA TRP A 96 -9.66 8.63 -3.65
C TRP A 96 -10.58 9.85 -3.71
N ARG A 97 -11.74 9.68 -4.35
CA ARG A 97 -12.73 10.73 -4.52
C ARG A 97 -13.89 10.51 -3.54
N PRO A 98 -14.35 11.55 -2.84
CA PRO A 98 -15.54 11.44 -1.99
C PRO A 98 -16.75 10.97 -2.79
N LYS A 99 -17.59 10.11 -2.20
CA LYS A 99 -18.78 9.55 -2.86
C LYS A 99 -19.69 10.63 -3.45
N ARG A 100 -19.92 11.71 -2.72
CA ARG A 100 -20.72 12.88 -3.17
C ARG A 100 -20.18 13.58 -4.42
N SER A 101 -18.91 13.37 -4.74
CA SER A 101 -18.23 13.99 -5.88
C SER A 101 -18.06 13.04 -7.06
N CYS A 102 -18.73 11.89 -7.03
CA CYS A 102 -18.68 10.84 -8.04
C CYS A 102 -20.10 10.57 -8.57
N ALA A 103 -20.21 10.21 -9.86
CA ALA A 103 -21.42 9.56 -10.34
C ALA A 103 -21.59 8.18 -9.67
N ILE A 104 -22.82 7.66 -9.68
CA ILE A 104 -23.19 6.42 -8.95
C ILE A 104 -22.26 5.24 -9.30
N HIS A 105 -21.88 5.10 -10.58
CA HIS A 105 -21.07 3.98 -11.07
C HIS A 105 -19.55 4.23 -10.96
N ASP A 106 -19.13 5.45 -10.64
CA ASP A 106 -17.73 5.86 -10.64
C ASP A 106 -17.08 5.79 -9.26
N TYR A 107 -17.88 5.79 -8.20
CA TYR A 107 -17.33 5.76 -6.84
C TYR A 107 -16.56 4.46 -6.60
N ARG A 108 -15.35 4.61 -6.05
CA ARG A 108 -14.50 3.50 -5.61
C ARG A 108 -14.06 3.72 -4.18
N THR A 109 -14.10 2.66 -3.38
CA THR A 109 -13.51 2.65 -2.04
C THR A 109 -11.99 2.62 -2.12
N LYS A 110 -11.29 3.02 -1.04
CA LYS A 110 -9.83 2.91 -0.95
C LYS A 110 -9.34 1.48 -1.19
N LEU A 111 -10.06 0.48 -0.64
CA LEU A 111 -9.78 -0.94 -0.89
C LEU A 111 -9.90 -1.34 -2.37
N GLN A 112 -10.92 -0.84 -3.08
CA GLN A 112 -11.06 -1.11 -4.53
C GLN A 112 -9.93 -0.45 -5.33
N LEU A 113 -9.49 0.74 -4.93
CA LEU A 113 -8.33 1.39 -5.54
C LEU A 113 -7.05 0.58 -5.27
N ALA A 114 -6.85 0.13 -4.03
CA ALA A 114 -5.74 -0.72 -3.64
C ALA A 114 -5.71 -2.04 -4.42
N GLU A 115 -6.86 -2.72 -4.57
CA GLU A 115 -6.97 -3.94 -5.36
C GLU A 115 -6.48 -3.71 -6.79
N ARG A 116 -6.95 -2.64 -7.42
CA ARG A 116 -6.54 -2.31 -8.79
C ARG A 116 -5.05 -2.01 -8.88
N MET A 117 -4.49 -1.27 -7.92
CA MET A 117 -3.06 -0.98 -7.88
C MET A 117 -2.22 -2.24 -7.72
N VAL A 118 -2.60 -3.15 -6.83
CA VAL A 118 -1.89 -4.43 -6.63
C VAL A 118 -1.97 -5.27 -7.91
N LYS A 119 -3.15 -5.42 -8.50
CA LYS A 119 -3.31 -6.15 -9.77
C LYS A 119 -2.48 -5.55 -10.90
N ASP A 120 -2.48 -4.22 -11.02
CA ASP A 120 -1.70 -3.51 -12.05
C ASP A 120 -0.19 -3.80 -11.91
N VAL A 121 0.40 -3.71 -10.70
CA VAL A 121 1.85 -3.94 -10.54
C VAL A 121 2.25 -5.41 -10.70
N ILE A 122 1.38 -6.34 -10.26
CA ILE A 122 1.63 -7.77 -10.47
C ILE A 122 1.51 -8.12 -11.96
N ALA A 123 0.56 -7.54 -12.69
CA ALA A 123 0.43 -7.72 -14.14
C ALA A 123 1.64 -7.16 -14.92
N LEU A 124 2.31 -6.12 -14.39
CA LEU A 124 3.59 -5.63 -14.91
C LEU A 124 4.79 -6.55 -14.57
N GLY A 125 4.55 -7.66 -13.89
CA GLY A 125 5.56 -8.65 -13.50
C GLY A 125 6.46 -8.19 -12.36
N LEU A 126 5.98 -7.31 -11.47
CA LEU A 126 6.71 -6.95 -10.26
C LEU A 126 6.67 -8.13 -9.27
N VAL A 127 7.83 -8.73 -9.00
CA VAL A 127 7.96 -9.82 -8.03
C VAL A 127 8.32 -9.25 -6.66
N VAL A 128 7.56 -9.62 -5.63
CA VAL A 128 7.74 -9.16 -4.26
C VAL A 128 7.54 -10.31 -3.27
N ARG A 129 8.16 -10.21 -2.10
CA ARG A 129 8.11 -11.26 -1.07
C ARG A 129 6.78 -11.30 -0.34
N TYR A 130 6.26 -10.13 -0.01
CA TYR A 130 5.00 -9.94 0.69
C TYR A 130 4.50 -8.50 0.51
N ILE A 131 3.27 -8.25 0.94
CA ILE A 131 2.68 -6.92 1.07
C ILE A 131 2.35 -6.63 2.54
N VAL A 132 2.58 -5.40 2.97
CA VAL A 132 2.20 -4.92 4.31
C VAL A 132 1.18 -3.81 4.23
N PHE A 133 0.29 -3.75 5.22
CA PHE A 133 -0.70 -2.68 5.37
C PHE A 133 -1.29 -2.63 6.78
N ASP A 134 -1.93 -1.50 7.08
CA ASP A 134 -2.61 -1.28 8.35
C ASP A 134 -3.95 -2.04 8.45
N THR A 135 -4.66 -1.81 9.55
CA THR A 135 -5.95 -2.45 9.84
C THR A 135 -7.02 -2.13 8.80
N HIS A 136 -7.01 -0.95 8.18
CA HIS A 136 -8.03 -0.56 7.19
C HIS A 136 -8.05 -1.52 5.99
N TYR A 137 -6.89 -2.02 5.60
CA TYR A 137 -6.75 -2.89 4.42
C TYR A 137 -6.88 -4.40 4.74
N THR A 138 -7.19 -4.79 5.98
CA THR A 138 -7.37 -6.21 6.35
C THR A 138 -8.75 -6.81 6.04
N ALA A 139 -9.56 -6.14 5.20
CA ALA A 139 -10.88 -6.63 4.82
C ALA A 139 -10.81 -8.05 4.23
N GLY A 140 -11.69 -8.94 4.69
CA GLY A 140 -11.62 -10.38 4.35
C GLY A 140 -11.67 -10.69 2.85
N TRP A 141 -12.42 -9.92 2.06
CA TRP A 141 -12.45 -10.12 0.60
C TRP A 141 -11.14 -9.69 -0.06
N PHE A 142 -10.50 -8.65 0.46
CA PHE A 142 -9.25 -8.10 -0.06
C PHE A 142 -8.09 -9.07 0.24
N THR A 143 -7.99 -9.57 1.47
CA THR A 143 -6.97 -10.56 1.85
C THR A 143 -7.18 -11.90 1.11
N LYS A 144 -8.42 -12.32 0.85
CA LYS A 144 -8.72 -13.46 -0.05
C LYS A 144 -8.28 -13.20 -1.48
N MET A 145 -8.41 -11.97 -1.99
CA MET A 145 -7.93 -11.59 -3.32
C MET A 145 -6.40 -11.66 -3.39
N LEU A 146 -5.69 -11.16 -2.37
CA LEU A 146 -4.22 -11.29 -2.28
C LEU A 146 -3.78 -12.77 -2.26
N GLY A 147 -4.50 -13.62 -1.52
CA GLY A 147 -4.27 -15.06 -1.51
C GLY A 147 -4.45 -15.72 -2.89
N ARG A 148 -5.46 -15.30 -3.66
CA ARG A 148 -5.66 -15.75 -5.06
C ARG A 148 -4.52 -15.30 -5.99
N LEU A 149 -3.91 -14.15 -5.71
CA LEU A 149 -2.69 -13.69 -6.39
C LEU A 149 -1.41 -14.37 -5.89
N ARG A 150 -1.51 -15.34 -4.98
CA ARG A 150 -0.37 -16.00 -4.30
C ARG A 150 0.56 -15.02 -3.59
N LEU A 151 0.02 -13.88 -3.14
CA LEU A 151 0.78 -12.86 -2.44
C LEU A 151 0.61 -13.01 -0.93
N VAL A 152 1.74 -13.24 -0.24
CA VAL A 152 1.78 -13.25 1.23
C VAL A 152 1.53 -11.83 1.73
N TRP A 153 0.72 -11.69 2.78
CA TRP A 153 0.43 -10.39 3.37
C TRP A 153 0.70 -10.36 4.87
N VAL A 154 1.06 -9.19 5.37
CA VAL A 154 1.25 -8.90 6.79
C VAL A 154 0.46 -7.64 7.13
N GLY A 155 -0.48 -7.74 8.07
CA GLY A 155 -1.25 -6.59 8.50
C GLY A 155 -1.79 -6.74 9.91
N THR A 156 -2.29 -5.63 10.44
CA THR A 156 -2.87 -5.57 11.79
C THR A 156 -4.34 -5.93 11.72
N LEU A 157 -4.76 -7.00 12.40
CA LEU A 157 -6.17 -7.37 12.42
C LEU A 157 -6.95 -6.50 13.42
N PRO A 158 -8.21 -6.11 13.13
CA PRO A 158 -9.08 -5.48 14.11
C PRO A 158 -9.22 -6.37 15.34
N PRO A 159 -9.29 -5.80 16.57
CA PRO A 159 -9.38 -6.57 17.80
C PRO A 159 -10.52 -7.59 17.83
N ARG A 160 -11.64 -7.27 17.17
CA ARG A 160 -12.84 -8.12 17.11
C ARG A 160 -12.80 -9.19 16.00
N THR A 161 -11.68 -9.33 15.31
CA THR A 161 -11.55 -10.31 14.23
C THR A 161 -11.44 -11.72 14.79
N THR A 162 -12.26 -12.64 14.30
CA THR A 162 -12.11 -14.07 14.59
C THR A 162 -11.09 -14.69 13.64
N VAL A 163 -10.09 -15.34 14.19
CA VAL A 163 -9.05 -16.07 13.45
C VAL A 163 -9.27 -17.57 13.65
N ILE A 164 -9.23 -18.33 12.56
CA ILE A 164 -9.23 -19.80 12.63
C ILE A 164 -7.78 -20.26 12.50
N TRP A 165 -7.26 -20.91 13.54
CA TRP A 165 -5.92 -21.48 13.56
C TRP A 165 -5.99 -22.94 13.99
N ARG A 166 -5.46 -23.84 13.14
CA ARG A 166 -5.51 -25.30 13.35
C ARG A 166 -6.92 -25.81 13.73
N GLY A 167 -7.93 -25.35 12.99
CA GLY A 167 -9.34 -25.74 13.18
C GLY A 167 -10.04 -25.09 14.37
N LYS A 168 -9.35 -24.30 15.21
CA LYS A 168 -9.94 -23.62 16.38
C LYS A 168 -10.12 -22.14 16.11
N LYS A 169 -11.24 -21.59 16.60
CA LYS A 169 -11.55 -20.15 16.54
C LYS A 169 -10.92 -19.43 17.72
N TYR A 170 -10.31 -18.29 17.45
CA TYR A 170 -9.68 -17.42 18.44
C TYR A 170 -10.04 -15.97 18.15
N SER A 171 -10.04 -15.12 19.17
CA SER A 171 -10.00 -13.68 18.96
C SER A 171 -8.60 -13.27 18.46
N ALA A 172 -8.51 -12.26 17.58
CA ALA A 172 -7.23 -11.69 17.17
C ALA A 172 -6.43 -11.10 18.34
N THR A 173 -7.09 -10.75 19.45
CA THR A 173 -6.45 -10.30 20.70
C THR A 173 -6.07 -11.41 21.66
N ASP A 174 -6.38 -12.67 21.34
CA ASP A 174 -6.11 -13.80 22.23
C ASP A 174 -4.59 -13.91 22.51
N PRO A 175 -4.14 -13.78 23.78
CA PRO A 175 -2.74 -13.88 24.16
C PRO A 175 -2.08 -15.18 23.71
N GLY A 176 -2.85 -16.26 23.58
CA GLY A 176 -2.40 -17.56 23.09
C GLY A 176 -1.93 -17.53 21.63
N ILE A 177 -2.49 -16.65 20.80
CA ILE A 177 -2.02 -16.40 19.42
C ILE A 177 -0.82 -15.46 19.41
N VAL A 178 -0.86 -14.39 20.20
CA VAL A 178 0.19 -13.35 20.23
C VAL A 178 1.52 -13.89 20.78
N LYS A 179 1.50 -14.64 21.90
CA LYS A 179 2.71 -15.24 22.50
C LYS A 179 3.31 -16.37 21.65
N ARG A 180 2.49 -17.14 20.93
CA ARG A 180 2.97 -18.25 20.07
C ARG A 180 3.63 -17.76 18.77
N ARG A 181 3.37 -16.51 18.35
CA ARG A 181 4.04 -15.84 17.23
C ARG A 181 5.52 -15.52 17.53
N HIS A 182 5.84 -15.16 18.79
CA HIS A 182 7.23 -14.91 19.21
C HIS A 182 8.09 -16.19 19.15
N LYS A 183 7.55 -17.33 19.61
CA LYS A 183 8.26 -18.63 19.57
C LYS A 183 8.60 -19.12 18.15
N TYR A 184 7.76 -18.83 17.16
CA TYR A 184 8.03 -19.23 15.78
C TYR A 184 9.12 -18.37 15.12
N ARG A 185 9.23 -17.10 15.54
CA ARG A 185 10.27 -16.16 15.06
C ARG A 185 11.66 -16.51 15.60
N GLU A 186 11.73 -17.13 16.79
CA GLU A 186 12.96 -17.69 17.34
C GLU A 186 13.38 -19.00 16.66
N ARG A 187 12.45 -19.93 16.43
CA ARG A 187 12.75 -21.18 15.71
C ARG A 187 13.19 -20.96 14.26
N ALA A 188 12.52 -20.07 13.51
CA ALA A 188 12.91 -19.77 12.13
C ALA A 188 14.24 -18.98 12.01
N ARG A 189 14.77 -18.44 13.12
CA ARG A 189 16.13 -17.88 13.20
C ARG A 189 17.17 -18.97 13.50
N LEU A 190 16.83 -19.94 14.34
CA LEU A 190 17.70 -21.08 14.68
C LEU A 190 17.86 -22.06 13.51
N ASP A 191 16.80 -22.30 12.72
CA ASP A 191 16.85 -23.17 11.54
C ASP A 191 17.59 -22.56 10.32
N LYS A 192 18.18 -21.35 10.48
CA LYS A 192 18.93 -20.63 9.43
C LYS A 192 20.41 -20.39 9.76
N MET A 193 20.92 -20.92 10.86
CA MET A 193 22.38 -20.97 11.07
C MET A 193 22.90 -22.28 10.48
N PRO A 194 23.76 -22.27 9.44
CA PRO A 194 24.52 -23.47 9.11
C PRO A 194 25.36 -23.84 10.33
N ALA A 195 25.16 -25.06 10.81
CA ALA A 195 26.09 -25.72 11.71
C ALA A 195 27.35 -25.99 10.90
N GLU A 196 28.37 -25.15 11.04
CA GLU A 196 29.78 -25.49 10.78
C GLU A 196 30.66 -24.31 11.18
N LEU A 197 31.19 -24.38 12.40
CA LEU A 197 32.47 -23.79 12.83
C LEU A 197 32.93 -24.63 14.02
N ASN A 198 33.44 -25.81 13.70
CA ASN A 198 34.32 -26.61 14.55
C ASN A 198 35.24 -27.37 13.60
N LEU A 199 36.33 -26.69 13.20
CA LEU A 199 37.67 -27.20 12.93
C LEU A 199 38.57 -25.99 12.66
#